data_AF-A0A2W4L778-F1
#
_entry.id   AF-A0A2W4L778-F1
#
_cell.length_a   1.000
_cell.length_b   1.000
_cell.length_c   1.000
_cell.angle_alpha   90.00
_cell.angle_beta   90.00
_cell.angle_gamma   90.00
#
_symmetry.space_group_name_H-M   'P 1'
#
loop_
_entity.id
_entity.type
_entity.pdbx_description
1 polymer ?
#
loop_
_entity_poly.entity_id
_entity_poly.type
_entity_poly.pdbx_seq_one_letter_code
_entity_poly.pdbx_strand_id
1 'polypeptide(L)'
;TGTFRTSPLLQVLDRRLALILLLALLAGVLAYQAPPSAAAAVGWLGDRLFLRASEGQTAEDQLSFYGDELTDHARTGRSRWTRRGAELFFPGLGGGDLTLTLRAQGWPEDTLNQRTSQPEVTVEADGERIGSFVPTPGWQEHSFRIPAQLRSGADLRVVVRASDTFTSTAQFSDPRPKGIRIDWAGIEGAPIVSGWAPPAPGPVAWLMLNGALWLLSLVALTRRPTVGFVLATLLVAAAAVALTIVRPWAAALLPWLSVAGALLLAFAWRSHIVDVTAKLVRRYARGSAVNYGLIAAGGSWLTIVAAQASASLRLPGLNAFWDSFPDSLIYGLLGMGLVLLVIVRGREGLPQIARIIVGVVGHPRVAPLLLGLFVGVWVGYALYVIAGMPYVGHADYADNAVVARNLVAGRGWMVDYVTQFYRLYDGVVRPQETWPLLQPVWIAPFFALFGPHDWAAKIPNLLFTIALAVLIYAAGARLWDRRVGLTAALFVLTSYLFFRLLIYATADLAFVVLSFGAIWTLYLAAGGARRAAADGQRAA
;
A
#
# COMPACT_ATOMS: atom_id res chain seq x y z
N THR A 1 23.76 21.22 35.54
CA THR A 1 23.65 19.79 35.91
C THR A 1 22.28 19.55 36.52
N GLY A 2 21.24 19.52 35.69
CA GLY A 2 19.86 19.27 36.14
C GLY A 2 19.63 17.77 36.21
N THR A 3 19.37 17.26 37.40
CA THR A 3 18.93 15.89 37.63
C THR A 3 17.66 15.63 36.84
N PHE A 4 17.76 14.78 35.80
CA PHE A 4 16.61 14.12 35.23
C PHE A 4 15.94 13.34 36.36
N ARG A 5 14.89 13.90 36.96
CA ARG A 5 13.96 13.14 37.80
C ARG A 5 13.38 12.07 36.87
N THR A 6 13.96 10.88 36.93
CA THR A 6 13.41 9.67 36.34
C THR A 6 11.99 9.54 36.88
N SER A 7 11.02 9.70 35.98
CA SER A 7 9.60 9.48 36.25
C SER A 7 9.42 8.16 37.03
N PRO A 8 8.52 8.10 38.03
CA PRO A 8 8.22 6.86 38.76
C PRO A 8 7.73 5.72 37.85
N LEU A 9 7.45 5.99 36.56
CA LEU A 9 7.20 4.97 35.55
C LEU A 9 8.42 4.09 35.25
N LEU A 10 9.65 4.62 35.26
CA LEU A 10 10.84 3.84 34.88
C LEU A 10 11.17 2.70 35.86
N GLN A 11 10.78 2.81 37.14
CA GLN A 11 11.00 1.75 38.13
C GLN A 11 9.82 0.78 38.28
N VAL A 12 8.59 1.21 37.96
CA VAL A 12 7.39 0.35 38.02
C VAL A 12 7.18 -0.45 36.72
N LEU A 13 7.75 0.03 35.60
CA LEU A 13 7.70 -0.65 34.30
C LEU A 13 8.48 -1.96 34.26
N ASP A 14 9.50 -2.18 35.09
CA ASP A 14 10.44 -3.29 34.86
C ASP A 14 9.84 -4.67 35.22
N ARG A 15 9.28 -4.82 36.43
CA ARG A 15 8.82 -6.15 36.92
C ARG A 15 7.49 -6.60 36.32
N ARG A 16 6.54 -5.68 36.14
CA ARG A 16 5.20 -6.03 35.60
C ARG A 16 5.25 -6.27 34.10
N LEU A 17 6.06 -5.51 33.38
CA LEU A 17 6.31 -5.73 31.96
C LEU A 17 7.07 -7.06 31.75
N ALA A 18 8.14 -7.30 32.52
CA ALA A 18 8.84 -8.58 32.46
C ALA A 18 7.89 -9.76 32.78
N LEU A 19 7.04 -9.61 33.80
CA LEU A 19 6.07 -10.65 34.18
C LEU A 19 5.01 -10.87 33.09
N ILE A 20 4.41 -9.81 32.51
CA ILE A 20 3.42 -10.01 31.44
C ILE A 20 4.05 -10.62 30.18
N LEU A 21 5.29 -10.25 29.86
CA LEU A 21 6.03 -10.82 28.74
C LEU A 21 6.34 -12.30 28.97
N LEU A 22 6.76 -12.66 30.20
CA LEU A 22 7.00 -14.05 30.59
C LEU A 22 5.70 -14.86 30.57
N LEU A 23 4.60 -14.33 31.11
CA LEU A 23 3.29 -14.97 31.07
C LEU A 23 2.78 -15.15 29.64
N ALA A 24 2.93 -14.14 28.78
CA ALA A 24 2.57 -14.22 27.37
C ALA A 24 3.41 -15.25 26.61
N LEU A 25 4.72 -15.30 26.88
CA LEU A 25 5.60 -16.30 26.30
C LEU A 25 5.19 -17.72 26.73
N LEU A 26 5.03 -17.95 28.04
CA LEU A 26 4.66 -19.26 28.58
C LEU A 26 3.27 -19.69 28.09
N ALA A 27 2.27 -18.82 28.17
CA ALA A 27 0.91 -19.12 27.70
C ALA A 27 0.90 -19.37 26.19
N GLY A 28 1.67 -18.60 25.42
CA GLY A 28 1.85 -18.81 23.98
C GLY A 28 2.45 -20.17 23.68
N VAL A 29 3.55 -20.56 24.32
CA VAL A 29 4.19 -21.87 24.11
C VAL A 29 3.26 -23.03 24.52
N LEU A 30 2.54 -22.88 25.63
CA LEU A 30 1.62 -23.90 26.14
C LEU A 30 0.37 -24.06 25.23
N ALA A 31 -0.10 -22.99 24.60
CA ALA A 31 -1.23 -23.04 23.67
C ALA A 31 -0.97 -23.96 22.46
N TYR A 32 0.30 -24.15 22.07
CA TYR A 32 0.70 -25.05 20.98
C TYR A 32 0.79 -26.52 21.39
N GLN A 33 0.67 -26.84 22.67
CA GLN A 33 0.64 -28.23 23.13
C GLN A 33 -0.74 -28.89 22.97
N ALA A 34 -1.78 -28.11 22.64
CA ALA A 34 -3.03 -28.66 22.15
C ALA A 34 -2.96 -28.95 20.65
N PRO A 35 -3.70 -29.94 20.12
CA PRO A 35 -3.82 -30.11 18.68
C PRO A 35 -4.48 -28.86 18.05
N PRO A 36 -3.95 -28.29 16.95
CA PRO A 36 -4.61 -27.20 16.26
C PRO A 36 -5.95 -27.67 15.69
N SER A 37 -6.96 -26.82 15.76
CA SER A 37 -8.17 -26.95 14.95
C SER A 37 -8.48 -25.62 14.26
N ALA A 38 -8.96 -25.72 13.03
CA ALA A 38 -9.32 -24.57 12.24
C ALA A 38 -10.46 -24.92 11.28
N ALA A 39 -11.35 -23.96 11.09
CA ALA A 39 -12.38 -24.01 10.09
C ALA A 39 -12.44 -22.63 9.41
N ALA A 40 -12.35 -22.61 8.10
CA ALA A 40 -12.58 -21.46 7.25
C ALA A 40 -13.83 -21.71 6.41
N ALA A 41 -14.89 -20.97 6.71
CA ALA A 41 -16.07 -20.94 5.85
C ALA A 41 -15.79 -20.04 4.65
N VAL A 42 -15.69 -20.62 3.46
CA VAL A 42 -15.35 -19.92 2.23
C VAL A 42 -16.58 -19.17 1.73
N GLY A 43 -16.43 -17.87 1.47
CA GLY A 43 -17.53 -16.98 1.13
C GLY A 43 -18.20 -16.32 2.34
N TRP A 44 -17.70 -16.53 3.56
CA TRP A 44 -18.19 -15.89 4.78
C TRP A 44 -17.30 -14.72 5.25
N LEU A 45 -17.80 -13.91 6.19
CA LEU A 45 -17.04 -12.80 6.78
C LEU A 45 -15.74 -13.32 7.41
N GLY A 46 -14.61 -12.74 6.98
CA GLY A 46 -13.28 -13.08 7.48
C GLY A 46 -12.53 -14.17 6.71
N ASP A 47 -13.17 -14.79 5.70
CA ASP A 47 -12.52 -15.79 4.84
C ASP A 47 -11.24 -15.26 4.17
N ARG A 48 -11.21 -13.97 3.83
CA ARG A 48 -10.06 -13.25 3.24
C ARG A 48 -8.78 -13.27 4.10
N LEU A 49 -8.87 -13.65 5.38
CA LEU A 49 -7.68 -13.91 6.22
C LEU A 49 -6.96 -15.20 5.81
N PHE A 50 -7.67 -16.12 5.16
CA PHE A 50 -7.19 -17.45 4.79
C PHE A 50 -7.15 -17.67 3.28
N LEU A 51 -7.68 -16.75 2.47
CA LEU A 51 -7.68 -16.89 1.02
C LEU A 51 -7.60 -15.54 0.32
N ARG A 52 -7.01 -15.55 -0.88
CA ARG A 52 -7.06 -14.41 -1.81
C ARG A 52 -8.23 -14.60 -2.77
N ALA A 53 -9.05 -13.56 -2.91
CA ALA A 53 -10.03 -13.48 -3.98
C ALA A 53 -9.84 -12.20 -4.80
N SER A 54 -10.00 -12.30 -6.11
CA SER A 54 -9.78 -11.19 -7.04
C SER A 54 -10.79 -11.23 -8.17
N GLU A 55 -11.26 -10.05 -8.57
CA GLU A 55 -12.03 -9.86 -9.81
C GLU A 55 -11.12 -9.68 -11.03
N GLY A 56 -9.81 -9.46 -10.82
CA GLY A 56 -8.83 -9.27 -11.88
C GLY A 56 -8.66 -10.51 -12.75
N GLN A 57 -8.21 -10.31 -13.99
CA GLN A 57 -7.96 -11.41 -14.95
C GLN A 57 -6.47 -11.56 -15.27
N THR A 58 -5.60 -11.03 -14.42
CA THR A 58 -4.15 -11.03 -14.65
C THR A 58 -3.52 -12.37 -14.27
N ALA A 59 -2.29 -12.61 -14.73
CA ALA A 59 -1.54 -13.82 -14.37
C ALA A 59 -1.31 -13.96 -12.86
N GLU A 60 -1.26 -12.85 -12.12
CA GLU A 60 -1.09 -12.85 -10.65
C GLU A 60 -2.32 -13.40 -9.91
N ASP A 61 -3.47 -13.45 -10.57
CA ASP A 61 -4.72 -13.90 -9.97
C ASP A 61 -4.99 -15.39 -10.21
N GLN A 62 -4.10 -16.14 -10.87
CA GLN A 62 -4.31 -17.55 -11.22
C GLN A 62 -4.54 -18.49 -10.03
N LEU A 63 -4.03 -18.14 -8.85
CA LEU A 63 -4.20 -18.88 -7.59
C LEU A 63 -5.23 -18.21 -6.65
N SER A 64 -6.15 -17.43 -7.20
CA SER A 64 -7.19 -16.75 -6.43
C SER A 64 -8.57 -17.37 -6.62
N PHE A 65 -9.43 -17.14 -5.63
CA PHE A 65 -10.86 -17.35 -5.75
C PHE A 65 -11.54 -16.18 -6.48
N TYR A 66 -12.71 -16.44 -7.06
CA TYR A 66 -13.62 -15.39 -7.49
C TYR A 66 -14.37 -14.76 -6.30
N GLY A 67 -15.20 -13.76 -6.59
CA GLY A 67 -16.21 -13.24 -5.67
C GLY A 67 -17.11 -14.35 -5.11
N ASP A 68 -17.66 -14.13 -3.93
CA ASP A 68 -18.55 -15.10 -3.28
C ASP A 68 -19.94 -15.03 -3.88
N GLU A 69 -20.60 -16.17 -3.89
CA GLU A 69 -21.91 -16.36 -4.50
C GLU A 69 -22.84 -17.00 -3.48
N LEU A 70 -24.11 -16.63 -3.53
CA LEU A 70 -25.16 -17.38 -2.83
C LEU A 70 -25.25 -18.76 -3.47
N THR A 71 -25.23 -19.80 -2.64
CA THR A 71 -25.24 -21.18 -3.14
C THR A 71 -26.05 -22.06 -2.22
N ASP A 72 -27.04 -22.74 -2.80
CA ASP A 72 -27.87 -23.66 -2.07
C ASP A 72 -27.03 -24.82 -1.50
N HIS A 73 -27.40 -25.26 -0.30
CA HIS A 73 -26.75 -26.36 0.43
C HIS A 73 -25.26 -26.15 0.78
N ALA A 74 -24.70 -24.95 0.55
CA ALA A 74 -23.45 -24.51 1.16
C ALA A 74 -23.65 -24.29 2.67
N ARG A 75 -22.65 -24.61 3.50
CA ARG A 75 -22.76 -24.57 4.98
C ARG A 75 -23.17 -23.20 5.52
N THR A 76 -22.74 -22.12 4.86
CA THR A 76 -23.08 -20.73 5.23
C THR A 76 -24.05 -20.06 4.25
N GLY A 77 -24.61 -20.82 3.31
CA GLY A 77 -25.36 -20.29 2.17
C GLY A 77 -24.50 -19.55 1.14
N ARG A 78 -23.17 -19.53 1.32
CA ARG A 78 -22.20 -18.89 0.43
C ARG A 78 -21.06 -19.85 0.08
N SER A 79 -20.49 -19.64 -1.10
CA SER A 79 -19.30 -20.36 -1.56
C SER A 79 -18.50 -19.49 -2.54
N ARG A 80 -17.30 -19.94 -2.92
CA ARG A 80 -16.51 -19.30 -3.98
C ARG A 80 -16.11 -20.33 -5.03
N TRP A 81 -16.17 -19.92 -6.30
CA TRP A 81 -15.47 -20.63 -7.37
C TRP A 81 -13.98 -20.34 -7.29
N THR A 82 -13.17 -21.39 -7.45
CA THR A 82 -11.77 -21.27 -7.79
C THR A 82 -11.65 -20.90 -9.27
N ARG A 83 -10.51 -20.33 -9.64
CA ARG A 83 -10.03 -20.37 -11.03
C ARG A 83 -9.52 -21.79 -11.32
N ARG A 84 -8.63 -21.92 -12.30
CA ARG A 84 -7.89 -23.18 -12.49
C ARG A 84 -7.10 -23.57 -11.24
N GLY A 85 -6.62 -22.60 -10.47
CA GLY A 85 -6.03 -22.83 -9.15
C GLY A 85 -6.61 -21.92 -8.09
N ALA A 86 -6.40 -22.29 -6.83
CA ALA A 86 -6.68 -21.45 -5.67
C ALA A 86 -5.73 -21.78 -4.51
N GLU A 87 -5.34 -20.76 -3.76
CA GLU A 87 -4.51 -20.88 -2.55
C GLU A 87 -5.35 -20.60 -1.30
N LEU A 88 -5.25 -21.50 -0.33
CA LEU A 88 -5.69 -21.35 1.05
C LEU A 88 -4.45 -21.24 1.95
N PHE A 89 -4.47 -20.31 2.89
CA PHE A 89 -3.38 -20.04 3.81
C PHE A 89 -3.87 -20.14 5.26
N PHE A 90 -3.21 -20.95 6.06
CA PHE A 90 -3.53 -21.14 7.48
C PHE A 90 -2.33 -20.75 8.34
N PRO A 91 -2.35 -19.54 8.95
CA PRO A 91 -1.23 -19.05 9.73
C PRO A 91 -1.13 -19.74 11.09
N GLY A 92 0.10 -19.86 11.59
CA GLY A 92 0.38 -20.14 12.99
C GLY A 92 -0.07 -21.51 13.46
N LEU A 93 -0.08 -22.54 12.62
CA LEU A 93 -0.49 -23.89 13.03
C LEU A 93 0.53 -24.55 13.99
N GLY A 94 1.82 -24.20 13.86
CA GLY A 94 2.92 -24.84 14.60
C GLY A 94 3.35 -26.15 13.96
N GLY A 95 4.11 -26.97 14.68
CA GLY A 95 4.52 -28.30 14.20
C GLY A 95 3.43 -29.38 14.37
N GLY A 96 3.66 -30.54 13.76
CA GLY A 96 2.83 -31.74 13.91
C GLY A 96 2.08 -32.15 12.64
N ASP A 97 1.60 -33.40 12.65
CA ASP A 97 0.76 -33.98 11.60
C ASP A 97 -0.61 -33.30 11.59
N LEU A 98 -1.12 -33.05 10.39
CA LEU A 98 -2.41 -32.42 10.16
C LEU A 98 -3.29 -33.28 9.24
N THR A 99 -4.60 -33.10 9.36
CA THR A 99 -5.60 -33.56 8.40
C THR A 99 -6.28 -32.33 7.83
N LEU A 100 -6.20 -32.16 6.51
CA LEU A 100 -6.95 -31.16 5.76
C LEU A 100 -8.26 -31.79 5.28
N THR A 101 -9.39 -31.12 5.51
CA THR A 101 -10.67 -31.51 4.94
C THR A 101 -11.23 -30.36 4.11
N LEU A 102 -11.50 -30.62 2.84
CA LEU A 102 -12.09 -29.66 1.90
C LEU A 102 -13.51 -30.11 1.57
N ARG A 103 -14.49 -29.22 1.70
CA ARG A 103 -15.83 -29.44 1.17
C ARG A 103 -15.94 -28.73 -0.18
N ALA A 104 -16.01 -29.53 -1.23
CA ALA A 104 -15.94 -29.07 -2.61
C ALA A 104 -17.12 -29.57 -3.44
N GLN A 105 -17.45 -28.79 -4.48
CA GLN A 105 -18.44 -29.12 -5.49
C GLN A 105 -17.79 -28.93 -6.88
N GLY A 106 -18.05 -29.87 -7.77
CA GLY A 106 -17.58 -29.88 -9.14
C GLY A 106 -18.47 -29.07 -10.07
N TRP A 107 -18.44 -29.43 -11.34
CA TRP A 107 -19.21 -28.75 -12.38
C TRP A 107 -20.68 -29.19 -12.35
N PRO A 108 -21.62 -28.29 -12.68
CA PRO A 108 -22.99 -28.67 -12.98
C PRO A 108 -23.06 -29.68 -14.14
N GLU A 109 -24.12 -30.49 -14.18
CA GLU A 109 -24.29 -31.51 -15.24
C GLU A 109 -24.54 -30.89 -16.63
N ASP A 110 -25.03 -29.65 -16.69
CA ASP A 110 -25.43 -28.94 -17.91
C ASP A 110 -24.34 -28.03 -18.49
N THR A 111 -23.05 -28.30 -18.24
CA THR A 111 -21.94 -27.52 -18.79
C THR A 111 -21.83 -27.64 -20.31
N LEU A 112 -21.63 -26.51 -21.01
CA LEU A 112 -21.77 -26.41 -22.48
C LEU A 112 -20.53 -26.79 -23.31
N ASN A 113 -19.38 -27.10 -22.70
CA ASN A 113 -18.11 -27.29 -23.43
C ASN A 113 -17.35 -28.55 -22.95
N GLN A 114 -17.90 -29.73 -23.27
CA GLN A 114 -17.56 -31.01 -22.64
C GLN A 114 -16.44 -31.79 -23.36
N ARG A 115 -15.17 -31.46 -23.08
CA ARG A 115 -14.08 -32.44 -23.26
C ARG A 115 -13.83 -33.29 -22.01
N THR A 116 -14.28 -32.80 -20.87
CA THR A 116 -14.03 -33.36 -19.54
C THR A 116 -15.36 -33.33 -18.78
N SER A 117 -15.77 -34.43 -18.15
CA SER A 117 -17.04 -34.47 -17.40
C SER A 117 -16.92 -33.77 -16.05
N GLN A 118 -15.81 -33.99 -15.35
CA GLN A 118 -15.40 -33.32 -14.12
C GLN A 118 -13.88 -33.18 -14.12
N PRO A 119 -13.32 -32.10 -13.54
CA PRO A 119 -11.86 -31.91 -13.50
C PRO A 119 -11.23 -32.81 -12.44
N GLU A 120 -10.04 -33.35 -12.70
CA GLU A 120 -9.21 -33.90 -11.63
C GLU A 120 -8.62 -32.73 -10.83
N VAL A 121 -8.75 -32.79 -9.51
CA VAL A 121 -8.26 -31.76 -8.60
C VAL A 121 -7.06 -32.29 -7.84
N THR A 122 -5.91 -31.68 -8.06
CA THR A 122 -4.69 -31.95 -7.28
C THR A 122 -4.64 -31.02 -6.08
N VAL A 123 -4.23 -31.57 -4.93
CA VAL A 123 -4.04 -30.82 -3.70
C VAL A 123 -2.57 -30.87 -3.29
N GLU A 124 -2.01 -29.70 -3.06
CA GLU A 124 -0.61 -29.48 -2.66
C GLU A 124 -0.57 -28.82 -1.28
N ALA A 125 0.35 -29.24 -0.42
CA ALA A 125 0.68 -28.61 0.85
C ALA A 125 2.13 -28.13 0.80
N ASP A 126 2.36 -26.83 0.99
CA ASP A 126 3.68 -26.19 0.94
C ASP A 126 4.50 -26.52 -0.34
N GLY A 127 3.80 -26.76 -1.46
CA GLY A 127 4.40 -27.11 -2.75
C GLY A 127 4.52 -28.62 -3.02
N GLU A 128 4.26 -29.47 -2.04
CA GLU A 128 4.29 -30.94 -2.17
C GLU A 128 2.90 -31.52 -2.41
N ARG A 129 2.76 -32.43 -3.37
CA ARG A 129 1.46 -33.07 -3.67
C ARG A 129 1.06 -34.03 -2.55
N ILE A 130 -0.10 -33.79 -1.93
CA ILE A 130 -0.65 -34.64 -0.85
C ILE A 130 -1.78 -35.57 -1.31
N GLY A 131 -2.37 -35.31 -2.49
CA GLY A 131 -3.39 -36.17 -3.07
C GLY A 131 -4.07 -35.57 -4.30
N SER A 132 -5.06 -36.28 -4.83
CA SER A 132 -6.02 -35.76 -5.80
C SER A 132 -7.39 -36.38 -5.61
N PHE A 133 -8.42 -35.72 -6.15
CA PHE A 133 -9.80 -36.21 -6.16
C PHE A 133 -10.53 -35.72 -7.42
N VAL A 134 -11.63 -36.37 -7.77
CA VAL A 134 -12.55 -35.92 -8.82
C VAL A 134 -13.86 -35.52 -8.12
N PRO A 135 -14.28 -34.25 -8.19
CA PRO A 135 -15.50 -33.79 -7.53
C PRO A 135 -16.75 -34.28 -8.27
N THR A 136 -17.90 -34.15 -7.63
CA THR A 136 -19.21 -34.39 -8.26
C THR A 136 -20.00 -33.08 -8.35
N PRO A 137 -21.12 -33.02 -9.10
CA PRO A 137 -22.00 -31.86 -9.08
C PRO A 137 -22.58 -31.55 -7.69
N GLY A 138 -22.53 -32.48 -6.73
CA GLY A 138 -22.91 -32.28 -5.34
C GLY A 138 -21.75 -31.90 -4.43
N TRP A 139 -22.07 -31.33 -3.26
CA TRP A 139 -21.10 -31.06 -2.21
C TRP A 139 -20.56 -32.35 -1.58
N GLN A 140 -19.24 -32.53 -1.57
CA GLN A 140 -18.58 -33.67 -0.94
C GLN A 140 -17.38 -33.21 -0.11
N GLU A 141 -17.06 -34.00 0.92
CA GLU A 141 -15.88 -33.78 1.77
C GLU A 141 -14.73 -34.68 1.32
N HIS A 142 -13.56 -34.08 1.20
CA HIS A 142 -12.33 -34.74 0.80
C HIS A 142 -11.26 -34.47 1.85
N SER A 143 -10.74 -35.54 2.47
CA SER A 143 -9.75 -35.44 3.53
C SER A 143 -8.39 -35.94 3.09
N PHE A 144 -7.34 -35.20 3.46
CA PHE A 144 -5.96 -35.44 3.09
C PHE A 144 -5.08 -35.39 4.34
N ARG A 145 -4.23 -36.40 4.53
CA ARG A 145 -3.23 -36.39 5.59
C ARG A 145 -2.01 -35.59 5.14
N ILE A 146 -1.53 -34.71 6.01
CA ILE A 146 -0.35 -33.88 5.81
C ILE A 146 0.65 -34.24 6.92
N PRO A 147 1.61 -35.15 6.65
CA PRO A 147 2.69 -35.45 7.57
C PRO A 147 3.52 -34.20 7.88
N ALA A 148 3.99 -34.08 9.12
CA ALA A 148 4.79 -32.93 9.56
C ALA A 148 6.04 -32.68 8.70
N GLN A 149 6.60 -33.73 8.09
CA GLN A 149 7.82 -33.68 7.27
C GLN A 149 7.61 -33.00 5.90
N LEU A 150 6.37 -32.96 5.40
CA LEU A 150 6.05 -32.28 4.14
C LEU A 150 5.84 -30.77 4.32
N ARG A 151 5.85 -30.28 5.56
CA ARG A 151 5.61 -28.87 5.87
C ARG A 151 6.93 -28.11 5.93
N SER A 152 6.96 -27.00 5.22
CA SER A 152 8.12 -26.10 5.12
C SER A 152 8.28 -25.19 6.35
N GLY A 153 7.21 -25.01 7.15
CA GLY A 153 7.21 -24.12 8.29
C GLY A 153 6.00 -24.25 9.21
N ALA A 154 5.84 -23.25 10.08
CA ALA A 154 4.78 -23.23 11.10
C ALA A 154 3.40 -22.80 10.56
N ASP A 155 3.38 -22.16 9.40
CA ASP A 155 2.16 -21.88 8.63
C ASP A 155 1.87 -23.06 7.70
N LEU A 156 0.71 -23.06 7.03
CA LEU A 156 0.41 -24.01 5.97
C LEU A 156 -0.16 -23.27 4.76
N ARG A 157 0.40 -23.54 3.58
CA ARG A 157 -0.15 -23.15 2.30
C ARG A 157 -0.73 -24.36 1.61
N VAL A 158 -2.02 -24.31 1.29
CA VAL A 158 -2.71 -25.35 0.53
C VAL A 158 -3.05 -24.78 -0.84
N VAL A 159 -2.55 -25.43 -1.89
CA VAL A 159 -2.88 -25.06 -3.26
C VAL A 159 -3.74 -26.16 -3.87
N VAL A 160 -4.86 -25.76 -4.45
CA VAL A 160 -5.79 -26.65 -5.14
C VAL A 160 -5.76 -26.31 -6.62
N ARG A 161 -5.55 -27.31 -7.49
CA ARG A 161 -5.44 -27.14 -8.94
C ARG A 161 -6.39 -28.07 -9.67
N ALA A 162 -7.33 -27.50 -10.41
CA ALA A 162 -8.19 -28.23 -11.32
C ALA A 162 -7.46 -28.47 -12.66
N SER A 163 -7.56 -29.69 -13.19
CA SER A 163 -6.97 -30.05 -14.48
C SER A 163 -7.56 -29.22 -15.63
N ASP A 164 -8.83 -28.82 -15.49
CA ASP A 164 -9.60 -28.10 -16.50
C ASP A 164 -10.56 -27.08 -15.85
N THR A 165 -11.21 -26.23 -16.66
CA THR A 165 -12.20 -25.23 -16.24
C THR A 165 -13.38 -25.16 -17.19
N PHE A 166 -14.57 -24.83 -16.69
CA PHE A 166 -15.73 -24.51 -17.53
C PHE A 166 -16.10 -23.01 -17.42
N THR A 167 -16.86 -22.50 -18.38
CA THR A 167 -17.35 -21.10 -18.38
C THR A 167 -18.85 -21.05 -18.16
N SER A 168 -19.61 -21.51 -19.16
CA SER A 168 -21.08 -21.42 -19.18
C SER A 168 -21.77 -22.77 -19.03
N THR A 169 -23.00 -22.74 -18.52
CA THR A 169 -23.93 -23.87 -18.51
C THR A 169 -25.09 -23.60 -19.47
N ALA A 170 -25.92 -24.61 -19.74
CA ALA A 170 -27.08 -24.49 -20.61
C ALA A 170 -28.07 -23.44 -20.09
N GLN A 171 -28.14 -23.28 -18.77
CA GLN A 171 -29.04 -22.33 -18.10
C GLN A 171 -28.42 -20.94 -17.88
N PHE A 172 -27.10 -20.84 -17.69
CA PHE A 172 -26.45 -19.58 -17.31
C PHE A 172 -25.19 -19.31 -18.12
N SER A 173 -25.13 -18.13 -18.74
CA SER A 173 -23.95 -17.64 -19.44
C SER A 173 -23.04 -16.89 -18.47
N ASP A 174 -21.82 -17.39 -18.31
CA ASP A 174 -20.77 -16.78 -17.50
C ASP A 174 -19.44 -16.98 -18.23
N PRO A 175 -18.71 -15.91 -18.60
CA PRO A 175 -17.47 -16.03 -19.35
C PRO A 175 -16.27 -16.40 -18.47
N ARG A 176 -16.41 -16.42 -17.14
CA ARG A 176 -15.29 -16.69 -16.21
C ARG A 176 -14.90 -18.17 -16.26
N PRO A 177 -13.62 -18.52 -16.46
CA PRO A 177 -13.15 -19.90 -16.34
C PRO A 177 -13.14 -20.33 -14.87
N LYS A 178 -14.00 -21.30 -14.53
CA LYS A 178 -14.24 -21.82 -13.17
C LYS A 178 -13.68 -23.24 -13.03
N GLY A 179 -12.88 -23.46 -12.00
CA GLY A 179 -12.30 -24.76 -11.68
C GLY A 179 -13.28 -25.60 -10.85
N ILE A 180 -13.24 -25.46 -9.53
CA ILE A 180 -14.18 -26.09 -8.61
C ILE A 180 -14.75 -25.07 -7.65
N ARG A 181 -15.79 -25.44 -6.91
CA ARG A 181 -16.38 -24.61 -5.88
C ARG A 181 -16.00 -25.14 -4.50
N ILE A 182 -15.70 -24.25 -3.57
CA ILE A 182 -15.39 -24.60 -2.18
C ILE A 182 -16.24 -23.71 -1.27
N ASP A 183 -16.90 -24.31 -0.27
CA ASP A 183 -17.65 -23.58 0.77
C ASP A 183 -17.01 -23.72 2.15
N TRP A 184 -16.12 -24.69 2.34
CA TRP A 184 -15.49 -24.93 3.62
C TRP A 184 -14.14 -25.63 3.49
N ALA A 185 -13.19 -25.19 4.31
CA ALA A 185 -11.90 -25.85 4.50
C ALA A 185 -11.59 -25.95 5.99
N GLY A 186 -11.24 -27.14 6.46
CA GLY A 186 -10.88 -27.39 7.86
C GLY A 186 -9.54 -28.06 8.00
N ILE A 187 -8.90 -27.80 9.15
CA ILE A 187 -7.65 -28.42 9.55
C ILE A 187 -7.81 -28.94 10.96
N GLU A 188 -7.38 -30.17 11.17
CA GLU A 188 -7.31 -30.80 12.48
C GLU A 188 -5.93 -31.40 12.67
N GLY A 189 -5.29 -31.13 13.81
CA GLY A 189 -4.03 -31.75 14.19
C GLY A 189 -4.23 -33.04 14.95
N ALA A 190 -3.29 -33.98 14.78
CA ALA A 190 -3.28 -35.19 15.59
C ALA A 190 -2.92 -34.87 17.06
N PRO A 191 -3.43 -35.63 18.05
CA PRO A 191 -2.98 -35.52 19.42
C PRO A 191 -1.47 -35.75 19.52
N ILE A 192 -0.79 -34.98 20.37
CA ILE A 192 0.64 -35.19 20.65
C ILE A 192 0.76 -36.44 21.53
N VAL A 193 1.07 -37.59 20.92
CA VAL A 193 1.17 -38.88 21.64
C VAL A 193 2.47 -38.96 22.45
N SER A 194 3.55 -38.33 21.99
CA SER A 194 4.80 -38.17 22.74
C SER A 194 5.61 -36.98 22.20
N GLY A 195 6.22 -36.21 23.10
CA GLY A 195 7.13 -35.11 22.75
C GLY A 195 6.52 -33.71 22.89
N TRP A 196 7.23 -32.72 22.33
CA TRP A 196 6.91 -31.29 22.38
C TRP A 196 6.60 -30.79 20.97
N ALA A 197 5.46 -30.12 20.80
CA ALA A 197 5.16 -29.48 19.52
C ALA A 197 5.84 -28.10 19.46
N PRO A 198 6.67 -27.83 18.44
CA PRO A 198 7.29 -26.53 18.29
C PRO A 198 6.21 -25.46 18.02
N PRO A 199 6.17 -24.38 18.82
CA PRO A 199 5.22 -23.31 18.62
C PRO A 199 5.59 -22.50 17.39
N ALA A 200 4.58 -21.88 16.75
CA ALA A 200 4.86 -20.91 15.70
C ALA A 200 5.43 -19.62 16.34
N PRO A 201 6.64 -19.18 15.97
CA PRO A 201 7.29 -18.04 16.63
C PRO A 201 6.53 -16.72 16.42
N GLY A 202 5.89 -16.55 15.26
CA GLY A 202 5.13 -15.34 14.93
C GLY A 202 4.00 -15.04 15.92
N PRO A 203 2.99 -15.92 16.07
CA PRO A 203 1.90 -15.71 17.02
C PRO A 203 2.35 -15.57 18.48
N VAL A 204 3.40 -16.28 18.90
CA VAL A 204 3.96 -16.12 20.26
C VAL A 204 4.57 -14.72 20.44
N ALA A 205 5.35 -14.24 19.45
CA ALA A 205 5.89 -12.89 19.47
C ALA A 205 4.79 -11.83 19.47
N TRP A 206 3.72 -12.01 18.67
CA TRP A 206 2.57 -11.12 18.68
C TRP A 206 1.83 -11.14 20.02
N LEU A 207 1.71 -12.28 20.68
CA LEU A 207 1.09 -12.37 22.00
C LEU A 207 1.91 -11.61 23.05
N MET A 208 3.24 -11.71 23.02
CA MET A 208 4.14 -10.93 23.87
C MET A 208 4.01 -9.42 23.60
N LEU A 209 4.02 -9.01 22.33
CA LEU A 209 3.85 -7.62 21.95
C LEU A 209 2.50 -7.07 22.41
N ASN A 210 1.42 -7.85 22.24
CA ASN A 210 0.10 -7.50 22.75
C ASN A 210 0.12 -7.36 24.28
N GLY A 211 0.76 -8.27 25.02
CA GLY A 211 0.91 -8.15 26.47
C GLY A 211 1.58 -6.83 26.89
N ALA A 212 2.65 -6.44 26.20
CA ALA A 212 3.33 -5.16 26.44
C ALA A 212 2.47 -3.95 26.06
N LEU A 213 1.92 -3.91 24.85
CA LEU A 213 1.14 -2.80 24.34
C LEU A 213 -0.13 -2.57 25.15
N TRP A 214 -0.87 -3.64 25.46
CA TRP A 214 -2.09 -3.53 26.25
C TRP A 214 -1.80 -3.16 27.70
N LEU A 215 -0.72 -3.67 28.31
CA LEU A 215 -0.29 -3.19 29.62
C LEU A 215 -0.03 -1.67 29.58
N LEU A 216 0.80 -1.19 28.66
CA LEU A 216 1.12 0.23 28.54
C LEU A 216 -0.13 1.09 28.30
N SER A 217 -1.00 0.64 27.40
CA SER A 217 -2.25 1.35 27.06
C SER A 217 -3.20 1.45 28.25
N LEU A 218 -3.43 0.33 28.93
CA LEU A 218 -4.36 0.25 30.06
C LEU A 218 -3.81 0.98 31.28
N VAL A 219 -2.50 0.94 31.53
CA VAL A 219 -1.85 1.75 32.57
C VAL A 219 -2.00 3.24 32.27
N ALA A 220 -1.77 3.66 31.02
CA ALA A 220 -1.90 5.05 30.61
C ALA A 220 -3.34 5.58 30.74
N LEU A 221 -4.34 4.75 30.39
CA LEU A 221 -5.75 5.11 30.48
C LEU A 221 -6.30 5.11 31.91
N THR A 222 -6.07 4.01 32.63
CA THR A 222 -6.66 3.85 33.98
C THR A 222 -5.91 4.65 35.04
N ARG A 223 -4.64 5.02 34.78
CA ARG A 223 -3.70 5.59 35.76
C ARG A 223 -3.54 4.72 37.03
N ARG A 224 -3.96 3.46 36.96
CA ARG A 224 -3.93 2.49 38.06
C ARG A 224 -3.12 1.28 37.60
N PRO A 225 -1.80 1.24 37.87
CA PRO A 225 -0.91 0.24 37.29
C PRO A 225 -1.32 -1.21 37.58
N THR A 226 -1.95 -1.47 38.74
CA THR A 226 -2.37 -2.82 39.12
C THR A 226 -3.60 -3.28 38.35
N VAL A 227 -4.56 -2.36 38.12
CA VAL A 227 -5.74 -2.65 37.29
C VAL A 227 -5.30 -2.89 35.84
N GLY A 228 -4.42 -2.04 35.31
CA GLY A 228 -3.88 -2.22 33.95
C GLY A 228 -3.16 -3.55 33.78
N PHE A 229 -2.40 -3.99 34.78
CA PHE A 229 -1.75 -5.31 34.77
C PHE A 229 -2.74 -6.46 34.78
N VAL A 230 -3.74 -6.46 35.67
CA VAL A 230 -4.76 -7.52 35.73
C VAL A 230 -5.51 -7.64 34.41
N LEU A 231 -5.96 -6.51 33.85
CA LEU A 231 -6.67 -6.49 32.57
C LEU A 231 -5.80 -6.96 31.40
N ALA A 232 -4.52 -6.56 31.34
CA ALA A 232 -3.59 -7.04 30.32
C ALA A 232 -3.35 -8.55 30.45
N THR A 233 -3.20 -9.08 31.67
CA THR A 233 -3.06 -10.52 31.91
C THR A 233 -4.29 -11.30 31.46
N LEU A 234 -5.50 -10.80 31.76
CA LEU A 234 -6.74 -11.42 31.28
C LEU A 234 -6.83 -11.43 29.76
N LEU A 235 -6.41 -10.35 29.10
CA LEU A 235 -6.38 -10.26 27.64
C LEU A 235 -5.37 -11.24 27.02
N VAL A 236 -4.17 -11.34 27.59
CA VAL A 236 -3.15 -12.32 27.18
C VAL A 236 -3.67 -13.75 27.38
N ALA A 237 -4.31 -14.04 28.51
CA ALA A 237 -4.88 -15.35 28.78
C ALA A 237 -5.99 -15.70 27.78
N ALA A 238 -6.91 -14.76 27.50
CA ALA A 238 -7.96 -14.96 26.50
C ALA A 238 -7.39 -15.19 25.09
N ALA A 239 -6.37 -14.43 24.70
CA ALA A 239 -5.69 -14.61 23.41
C ALA A 239 -4.93 -15.94 23.33
N ALA A 240 -4.31 -16.39 24.43
CA ALA A 240 -3.68 -17.71 24.50
C ALA A 240 -4.71 -18.84 24.40
N VAL A 241 -5.86 -18.74 25.06
CA VAL A 241 -6.98 -19.69 24.91
C VAL A 241 -7.49 -19.71 23.47
N ALA A 242 -7.59 -18.55 22.81
CA ALA A 242 -7.96 -18.48 21.40
C ALA A 242 -6.91 -19.17 20.50
N LEU A 243 -5.62 -19.05 20.79
CA LEU A 243 -4.54 -19.80 20.11
C LEU A 243 -4.64 -21.31 20.34
N THR A 244 -5.24 -21.75 21.45
CA THR A 244 -5.48 -23.17 21.73
C THR A 244 -6.67 -23.70 20.93
N ILE A 245 -7.78 -22.96 20.87
CA ILE A 245 -9.08 -23.46 20.36
C ILE A 245 -9.30 -23.14 18.88
N VAL A 246 -8.94 -21.94 18.43
CA VAL A 246 -9.19 -21.44 17.06
C VAL A 246 -7.90 -20.86 16.47
N ARG A 247 -6.84 -21.67 16.49
CA ARG A 247 -5.46 -21.22 16.36
C ARG A 247 -5.21 -20.31 15.15
N PRO A 248 -5.61 -20.67 13.91
CA PRO A 248 -5.30 -19.81 12.76
C PRO A 248 -6.06 -18.48 12.78
N TRP A 249 -7.27 -18.45 13.33
CA TRP A 249 -8.00 -17.21 13.54
C TRP A 249 -7.29 -16.31 14.54
N ALA A 250 -6.86 -16.85 15.67
CA ALA A 250 -6.10 -16.10 16.65
C ALA A 250 -4.78 -15.58 16.07
N ALA A 251 -4.03 -16.42 15.33
CA ALA A 251 -2.81 -16.03 14.65
C ALA A 251 -3.02 -14.88 13.65
N ALA A 252 -4.10 -14.92 12.87
CA ALA A 252 -4.45 -13.86 11.92
C ALA A 252 -4.90 -12.56 12.61
N LEU A 253 -5.55 -12.63 13.79
CA LEU A 253 -6.12 -11.48 14.49
C LEU A 253 -5.14 -10.80 15.47
N LEU A 254 -4.14 -11.51 15.98
CA LEU A 254 -3.15 -10.96 16.92
C LEU A 254 -2.42 -9.70 16.43
N PRO A 255 -2.01 -9.56 15.15
CA PRO A 255 -1.46 -8.31 14.63
C PRO A 255 -2.45 -7.15 14.69
N TRP A 256 -3.72 -7.39 14.39
CA TRP A 256 -4.78 -6.38 14.48
C TRP A 256 -5.05 -5.96 15.93
N LEU A 257 -4.98 -6.90 16.86
CA LEU A 257 -5.05 -6.61 18.30
C LEU A 257 -3.87 -5.72 18.75
N SER A 258 -2.68 -5.89 18.16
CA SER A 258 -1.52 -5.03 18.41
C SER A 258 -1.73 -3.62 17.86
N VAL A 259 -2.30 -3.50 16.65
CA VAL A 259 -2.66 -2.19 16.05
C VAL A 259 -3.68 -1.47 16.94
N ALA A 260 -4.73 -2.16 17.38
CA ALA A 260 -5.72 -1.61 18.30
C ALA A 260 -5.08 -1.12 19.62
N GLY A 261 -4.19 -1.93 20.21
CA GLY A 261 -3.42 -1.53 21.39
C GLY A 261 -2.54 -0.30 21.14
N ALA A 262 -1.82 -0.25 20.02
CA ALA A 262 -0.98 0.88 19.67
C ALA A 262 -1.79 2.18 19.44
N LEU A 263 -2.94 2.10 18.77
CA LEU A 263 -3.85 3.23 18.60
C LEU A 263 -4.40 3.73 19.94
N LEU A 264 -4.75 2.80 20.83
CA LEU A 264 -5.23 3.13 22.17
C LEU A 264 -4.13 3.81 23.01
N LEU A 265 -2.90 3.33 22.91
CA LEU A 265 -1.73 3.96 23.54
C LEU A 265 -1.51 5.37 23.00
N ALA A 266 -1.55 5.54 21.67
CA ALA A 266 -1.42 6.84 21.02
C ALA A 266 -2.52 7.81 21.47
N PHE A 267 -3.76 7.33 21.58
CA PHE A 267 -4.88 8.11 22.10
C PHE A 267 -4.69 8.52 23.56
N ALA A 268 -4.22 7.59 24.41
CA ALA A 268 -3.90 7.86 25.80
C ALA A 268 -2.78 8.91 25.93
N TRP A 269 -1.83 8.92 25.00
CA TRP A 269 -0.67 9.81 24.95
C TRP A 269 -0.83 11.04 24.05
N ARG A 270 -2.04 11.29 23.54
CA ARG A 270 -2.30 12.34 22.53
C ARG A 270 -1.79 13.72 22.93
N SER A 271 -1.89 14.10 24.21
CA SER A 271 -1.39 15.38 24.71
C SER A 271 0.13 15.48 24.58
N HIS A 272 0.86 14.44 24.97
CA HIS A 272 2.32 14.37 24.85
C HIS A 272 2.76 14.32 23.38
N ILE A 273 2.04 13.56 22.54
CA ILE A 273 2.33 13.49 21.10
C ILE A 273 2.16 14.87 20.47
N VAL A 274 1.06 15.58 20.76
CA VAL A 274 0.83 16.95 20.29
C VAL A 274 1.90 17.90 20.82
N ASP A 275 2.28 17.79 22.10
CA ASP A 275 3.28 18.67 22.70
C ASP A 275 4.68 18.48 22.10
N VAL A 276 5.10 17.22 21.93
CA VAL A 276 6.36 16.88 21.27
C VAL A 276 6.33 17.33 19.82
N THR A 277 5.23 17.07 19.10
CA THR A 277 5.05 17.52 17.72
C THR A 277 5.07 19.04 17.63
N ALA A 278 4.42 19.77 18.53
CA ALA A 278 4.43 21.23 18.56
C ALA A 278 5.82 21.79 18.91
N LYS A 279 6.56 21.16 19.84
CA LYS A 279 7.96 21.51 20.13
C LYS A 279 8.86 21.23 18.93
N LEU A 280 8.64 20.11 18.26
CA LEU A 280 9.32 19.70 17.04
C LEU A 280 9.05 20.73 15.94
N VAL A 281 7.79 21.05 15.64
CA VAL A 281 7.35 22.07 14.66
C VAL A 281 7.91 23.45 14.99
N ARG A 282 7.86 23.89 16.25
CA ARG A 282 8.47 25.17 16.68
C ARG A 282 9.98 25.19 16.47
N ARG A 283 10.66 24.06 16.71
CA ARG A 283 12.09 23.90 16.42
C ARG A 283 12.34 23.84 14.91
N TYR A 284 11.41 23.27 14.15
CA TYR A 284 11.47 23.19 12.69
C TYR A 284 11.30 24.57 12.02
N ALA A 285 10.44 25.42 12.60
CA ALA A 285 10.18 26.78 12.14
C ALA A 285 11.38 27.74 12.36
N ARG A 286 12.36 27.38 13.21
CA ARG A 286 13.56 28.20 13.48
C ARG A 286 14.70 27.85 12.51
N GLY A 287 14.49 28.15 11.22
CA GLY A 287 15.51 28.50 10.21
C GLY A 287 16.57 27.46 9.76
N SER A 288 16.93 26.46 10.57
CA SER A 288 17.97 25.46 10.25
C SER A 288 17.43 24.06 9.99
N ALA A 289 16.18 23.79 10.36
CA ALA A 289 15.60 22.47 10.30
C ALA A 289 14.98 22.12 8.94
N VAL A 290 14.58 23.12 8.15
CA VAL A 290 14.31 22.95 6.71
C VAL A 290 15.54 22.37 6.02
N ASN A 291 16.75 22.81 6.41
CA ASN A 291 17.98 22.26 5.85
C ASN A 291 18.15 20.78 6.21
N TYR A 292 17.92 20.39 7.47
CA TYR A 292 17.97 18.98 7.88
C TYR A 292 16.89 18.12 7.20
N GLY A 293 15.67 18.65 7.03
CA GLY A 293 14.60 17.99 6.28
C GLY A 293 14.94 17.80 4.80
N LEU A 294 15.52 18.82 4.15
CA LEU A 294 15.98 18.74 2.76
C LEU A 294 17.15 17.78 2.60
N ILE A 295 18.11 17.73 3.54
CA ILE A 295 19.19 16.75 3.55
C ILE A 295 18.63 15.34 3.74
N ALA A 296 17.70 15.15 4.68
CA ALA A 296 17.11 13.84 4.93
C ALA A 296 16.31 13.36 3.70
N ALA A 297 15.49 14.23 3.11
CA ALA A 297 14.75 13.92 1.88
C ALA A 297 15.69 13.65 0.70
N GLY A 298 16.72 14.46 0.49
CA GLY A 298 17.74 14.24 -0.54
C GLY A 298 18.55 12.96 -0.31
N GLY A 299 18.88 12.65 0.95
CA GLY A 299 19.53 11.41 1.35
C GLY A 299 18.66 10.20 1.09
N SER A 300 17.40 10.22 1.51
CA SER A 300 16.42 9.17 1.23
C SER A 300 16.21 8.96 -0.26
N TRP A 301 16.11 10.05 -1.04
CA TRP A 301 15.99 9.97 -2.49
C TRP A 301 17.23 9.32 -3.12
N LEU A 302 18.43 9.73 -2.73
CA LEU A 302 19.68 9.11 -3.18
C LEU A 302 19.76 7.63 -2.78
N THR A 303 19.32 7.25 -1.58
CA THR A 303 19.25 5.85 -1.15
C THR A 303 18.28 5.05 -2.02
N ILE A 304 17.11 5.60 -2.34
CA ILE A 304 16.13 4.95 -3.21
C ILE A 304 16.68 4.78 -4.63
N VAL A 305 17.29 5.83 -5.19
CA VAL A 305 17.92 5.78 -6.52
C VAL A 305 19.06 4.77 -6.54
N ALA A 306 19.92 4.75 -5.51
CA ALA A 306 20.98 3.77 -5.37
C ALA A 306 20.44 2.34 -5.24
N ALA A 307 19.35 2.14 -4.49
CA ALA A 307 18.69 0.84 -4.37
C ALA A 307 18.06 0.38 -5.69
N GLN A 308 17.40 1.28 -6.42
CA GLN A 308 16.83 1.00 -7.74
C GLN A 308 17.90 0.74 -8.80
N ALA A 309 18.99 1.52 -8.80
CA ALA A 309 20.15 1.30 -9.67
C ALA A 309 20.83 -0.03 -9.34
N SER A 310 21.00 -0.36 -8.05
CA SER A 310 21.54 -1.64 -7.59
C SER A 310 20.69 -2.82 -8.06
N ALA A 311 19.35 -2.72 -7.93
CA ALA A 311 18.42 -3.72 -8.42
C ALA A 311 18.47 -3.86 -9.96
N SER A 312 18.56 -2.74 -10.68
CA SER A 312 18.59 -2.71 -12.16
C SER A 312 19.91 -3.25 -12.72
N LEU A 313 21.03 -2.94 -12.06
CA LEU A 313 22.37 -3.38 -12.40
C LEU A 313 22.70 -4.78 -11.85
N ARG A 314 21.76 -5.41 -11.13
CA ARG A 314 21.93 -6.71 -10.44
C ARG A 314 23.21 -6.76 -9.60
N LEU A 315 23.49 -5.68 -8.86
CA LEU A 315 24.63 -5.69 -7.95
C LEU A 315 24.43 -6.79 -6.90
N PRO A 316 25.51 -7.49 -6.50
CA PRO A 316 25.41 -8.57 -5.53
C PRO A 316 24.72 -8.11 -4.23
N GLY A 317 23.64 -8.80 -3.85
CA GLY A 317 22.86 -8.48 -2.66
C GLY A 317 23.57 -8.79 -1.34
N LEU A 318 22.91 -8.57 -0.20
CA LEU A 318 23.44 -8.84 1.16
C LEU A 318 24.00 -10.26 1.35
N ASN A 319 23.56 -11.23 0.55
CA ASN A 319 24.09 -12.61 0.60
C ASN A 319 25.57 -12.68 0.18
N ALA A 320 26.02 -11.80 -0.73
CA ALA A 320 27.42 -11.74 -1.15
C ALA A 320 28.37 -11.32 -0.01
N PHE A 321 27.87 -10.69 1.06
CA PHE A 321 28.67 -10.38 2.24
C PHE A 321 29.21 -11.66 2.91
N TRP A 322 28.38 -12.71 2.96
CA TRP A 322 28.74 -14.01 3.50
C TRP A 322 29.55 -14.84 2.50
N ASP A 323 29.23 -14.73 1.21
CA ASP A 323 29.92 -15.49 0.15
C ASP A 323 31.33 -14.95 -0.18
N SER A 324 31.64 -13.70 0.18
CA SER A 324 32.90 -13.01 -0.18
C SER A 324 33.81 -12.71 1.03
N PHE A 325 33.69 -13.47 2.12
CA PHE A 325 34.57 -13.32 3.27
C PHE A 325 35.99 -13.81 2.91
N PRO A 326 37.07 -13.02 3.13
CA PRO A 326 37.20 -11.86 4.02
C PRO A 326 37.14 -10.46 3.35
N ASP A 327 36.97 -10.35 2.04
CA ASP A 327 36.93 -9.05 1.34
C ASP A 327 35.74 -8.18 1.79
N SER A 328 34.64 -8.82 2.21
CA SER A 328 33.48 -8.19 2.85
C SER A 328 33.81 -7.44 4.16
N LEU A 329 34.91 -7.79 4.82
CA LEU A 329 35.40 -7.13 6.03
C LEU A 329 36.02 -5.75 5.71
N ILE A 330 36.65 -5.60 4.54
CA ILE A 330 37.16 -4.31 4.04
C ILE A 330 35.99 -3.37 3.69
N TYR A 331 34.95 -3.88 3.05
CA TYR A 331 33.72 -3.12 2.79
C TYR A 331 32.99 -2.74 4.09
N GLY A 332 32.95 -3.66 5.07
CA GLY A 332 32.42 -3.39 6.41
C GLY A 332 33.21 -2.32 7.16
N LEU A 333 34.55 -2.35 7.09
CA LEU A 333 35.43 -1.35 7.70
C LEU A 333 35.36 0.01 7.00
N LEU A 334 35.26 0.04 5.67
CA LEU A 334 35.02 1.27 4.90
C LEU A 334 33.64 1.85 5.21
N GLY A 335 32.60 1.02 5.29
CA GLY A 335 31.25 1.42 5.67
C GLY A 335 31.18 1.96 7.11
N MET A 336 31.82 1.27 8.06
CA MET A 336 31.96 1.72 9.44
C MET A 336 32.79 3.01 9.53
N GLY A 337 33.85 3.13 8.74
CA GLY A 337 34.67 4.33 8.62
C GLY A 337 33.88 5.51 8.07
N LEU A 338 33.02 5.30 7.07
CA LEU A 338 32.09 6.31 6.53
C LEU A 338 31.03 6.71 7.56
N VAL A 339 30.46 5.74 8.28
CA VAL A 339 29.50 6.00 9.37
C VAL A 339 30.17 6.78 10.49
N LEU A 340 31.40 6.40 10.91
CA LEU A 340 32.20 7.14 11.88
C LEU A 340 32.56 8.53 11.38
N LEU A 341 32.90 8.70 10.10
CA LEU A 341 33.17 10.01 9.51
C LEU A 341 31.90 10.88 9.49
N VAL A 342 30.74 10.31 9.18
CA VAL A 342 29.42 10.97 9.27
C VAL A 342 29.07 11.32 10.72
N ILE A 343 29.39 10.48 11.69
CA ILE A 343 29.13 10.75 13.12
C ILE A 343 30.09 11.82 13.67
N VAL A 344 31.38 11.74 13.30
CA VAL A 344 32.46 12.58 13.85
C VAL A 344 32.57 13.92 13.12
N ARG A 345 32.65 13.93 11.78
CA ARG A 345 32.70 15.16 10.96
C ARG A 345 31.32 15.70 10.61
N GLY A 346 30.25 14.90 10.69
CA GLY A 346 28.89 15.36 10.41
C GLY A 346 28.27 16.26 11.48
N ARG A 347 28.90 16.42 12.65
CA ARG A 347 28.47 17.44 13.62
C ARG A 347 28.70 18.88 13.15
N GLU A 348 29.70 19.11 12.28
CA GLU A 348 30.06 20.47 11.81
C GLU A 348 30.07 20.57 10.27
N GLY A 349 30.60 19.57 9.58
CA GLY A 349 30.76 19.56 8.12
C GLY A 349 29.45 19.36 7.34
N LEU A 350 28.59 18.42 7.76
CA LEU A 350 27.27 18.23 7.14
C LEU A 350 26.38 19.49 7.28
N PRO A 351 26.27 20.12 8.47
CA PRO A 351 25.55 21.39 8.61
C PRO A 351 26.13 22.53 7.78
N GLN A 352 27.45 22.56 7.54
CA GLN A 352 28.09 23.61 6.74
C GLN A 352 27.88 23.40 5.25
N ILE A 353 28.09 22.18 4.74
CA ILE A 353 27.79 21.82 3.34
C ILE A 353 26.30 22.02 3.06
N ALA A 354 25.43 21.61 3.99
CA ALA A 354 24.00 21.86 3.88
C ALA A 354 23.66 23.34 3.90
N ARG A 355 24.29 24.15 4.76
CA ARG A 355 24.11 25.61 4.73
C ARG A 355 24.55 26.22 3.40
N ILE A 356 25.64 25.75 2.80
CA ILE A 356 26.13 26.22 1.50
C ILE A 356 25.14 25.82 0.39
N ILE A 357 24.82 24.53 0.27
CA ILE A 357 23.87 24.03 -0.75
C ILE A 357 22.53 24.74 -0.60
N VAL A 358 21.99 24.80 0.62
CA VAL A 358 20.71 25.43 0.86
C VAL A 358 20.76 26.95 0.67
N GLY A 359 21.90 27.59 0.97
CA GLY A 359 22.14 29.00 0.67
C GLY A 359 22.14 29.28 -0.83
N VAL A 360 22.78 28.42 -1.62
CA VAL A 360 22.76 28.48 -3.09
C VAL A 360 21.34 28.28 -3.61
N VAL A 361 20.63 27.24 -3.13
CA VAL A 361 19.24 26.96 -3.54
C VAL A 361 18.27 28.09 -3.15
N GLY A 362 18.50 28.76 -2.02
CA GLY A 362 17.68 29.89 -1.57
C GLY A 362 18.04 31.24 -2.19
N HIS A 363 19.13 31.32 -2.95
CA HIS A 363 19.64 32.59 -3.47
C HIS A 363 18.64 33.21 -4.49
N PRO A 364 18.36 34.53 -4.43
CA PRO A 364 17.30 35.17 -5.21
C PRO A 364 17.43 35.03 -6.73
N ARG A 365 18.66 34.85 -7.24
CA ARG A 365 18.92 34.62 -8.67
C ARG A 365 18.99 33.14 -9.06
N VAL A 366 19.39 32.28 -8.12
CA VAL A 366 19.64 30.86 -8.39
C VAL A 366 18.35 30.06 -8.26
N ALA A 367 17.53 30.33 -7.24
CA ALA A 367 16.25 29.65 -7.05
C ALA A 367 15.32 29.68 -8.30
N PRO A 368 15.04 30.84 -8.93
CA PRO A 368 14.23 30.87 -10.14
C PRO A 368 14.93 30.24 -11.34
N LEU A 369 16.27 30.32 -11.43
CA LEU A 369 17.04 29.66 -12.48
C LEU A 369 16.93 28.12 -12.36
N LEU A 370 17.07 27.59 -11.16
CA LEU A 370 16.90 26.16 -10.87
C LEU A 370 15.48 25.70 -11.15
N LEU A 371 14.46 26.49 -10.78
CA LEU A 371 13.08 26.22 -11.14
C LEU A 371 12.91 26.17 -12.65
N GLY A 372 13.39 27.19 -13.38
CA GLY A 372 13.29 27.27 -14.83
C GLY A 372 13.99 26.12 -15.54
N LEU A 373 15.20 25.76 -15.09
CA LEU A 373 15.94 24.61 -15.59
C LEU A 373 15.15 23.31 -15.36
N PHE A 374 14.67 23.10 -14.14
CA PHE A 374 13.92 21.88 -13.81
C PHE A 374 12.61 21.79 -14.59
N VAL A 375 11.83 22.87 -14.64
CA VAL A 375 10.58 22.95 -15.42
C VAL A 375 10.88 22.70 -16.89
N GLY A 376 11.95 23.28 -17.44
CA GLY A 376 12.38 23.05 -18.81
C GLY A 376 12.71 21.59 -19.11
N VAL A 377 13.51 20.95 -18.24
CA VAL A 377 13.83 19.51 -18.35
C VAL A 377 12.56 18.65 -18.24
N TRP A 378 11.71 18.94 -17.27
CA TRP A 378 10.49 18.16 -17.01
C TRP A 378 9.46 18.30 -18.12
N VAL A 379 9.21 19.53 -18.60
CA VAL A 379 8.33 19.81 -19.74
C VAL A 379 8.91 19.22 -21.02
N GLY A 380 10.22 19.28 -21.22
CA GLY A 380 10.89 18.63 -22.36
C GLY A 380 10.71 17.11 -22.35
N TYR A 381 10.89 16.48 -21.19
CA TYR A 381 10.59 15.05 -21.02
C TYR A 381 9.11 14.73 -21.27
N ALA A 382 8.20 15.53 -20.71
CA ALA A 382 6.77 15.38 -20.92
C ALA A 382 6.37 15.52 -22.40
N LEU A 383 6.95 16.50 -23.12
CA LEU A 383 6.77 16.68 -24.56
C LEU A 383 7.24 15.46 -25.34
N TYR A 384 8.43 14.92 -25.00
CA TYR A 384 8.94 13.70 -25.62
C TYR A 384 7.97 12.53 -25.44
N VAL A 385 7.44 12.33 -24.23
CA VAL A 385 6.43 11.29 -23.95
C VAL A 385 5.15 11.54 -24.74
N ILE A 386 4.61 12.75 -24.68
CA ILE A 386 3.37 13.14 -25.37
C ILE A 386 3.49 12.95 -26.88
N ALA A 387 4.63 13.31 -27.48
CA ALA A 387 4.90 13.14 -28.90
C ALA A 387 4.99 11.66 -29.30
N GLY A 388 5.41 10.78 -28.39
CA GLY A 388 5.46 9.34 -28.61
C GLY A 388 4.14 8.60 -28.37
N MET A 389 3.10 9.25 -27.84
CA MET A 389 1.81 8.62 -27.55
C MET A 389 0.89 8.67 -28.78
N PRO A 390 0.51 7.53 -29.38
CA PRO A 390 -0.31 7.48 -30.60
C PRO A 390 -1.82 7.60 -30.31
N TYR A 391 -2.19 8.27 -29.21
CA TYR A 391 -3.58 8.45 -28.80
C TYR A 391 -3.75 9.64 -27.86
N VAL A 392 -4.91 10.30 -27.92
CA VAL A 392 -5.29 11.38 -26.98
C VAL A 392 -5.70 10.86 -25.60
N GLY A 393 -6.35 9.69 -25.55
CA GLY A 393 -6.89 9.07 -24.34
C GLY A 393 -8.29 8.49 -24.56
N HIS A 394 -8.91 7.94 -23.51
CA HIS A 394 -10.27 7.41 -23.53
C HIS A 394 -11.23 8.32 -22.76
N ALA A 395 -12.53 8.23 -23.07
CA ALA A 395 -13.61 8.99 -22.43
C ALA A 395 -13.38 10.52 -22.49
N ASP A 396 -13.33 11.18 -21.34
CA ASP A 396 -13.27 12.64 -21.18
C ASP A 396 -12.15 13.28 -22.01
N TYR A 397 -11.01 12.59 -22.17
CA TYR A 397 -9.87 13.11 -22.92
C TYR A 397 -10.16 13.19 -24.42
N ALA A 398 -10.84 12.17 -24.96
CA ALA A 398 -11.25 12.12 -26.35
C ALA A 398 -12.40 13.10 -26.62
N ASP A 399 -13.34 13.19 -25.69
CA ASP A 399 -14.45 14.15 -25.73
C ASP A 399 -13.94 15.59 -25.89
N ASN A 400 -13.04 16.03 -25.00
CA ASN A 400 -12.45 17.37 -25.05
C ASN A 400 -11.79 17.69 -26.40
N ALA A 401 -11.10 16.70 -26.98
CA ALA A 401 -10.47 16.85 -28.28
C ALA A 401 -11.48 16.88 -29.43
N VAL A 402 -12.52 16.06 -29.41
CA VAL A 402 -13.58 16.07 -30.44
C VAL A 402 -14.31 17.41 -30.45
N VAL A 403 -14.69 17.92 -29.28
CA VAL A 403 -15.33 19.23 -29.15
C VAL A 403 -14.40 20.32 -29.66
N ALA A 404 -13.12 20.31 -29.29
CA ALA A 404 -12.14 21.29 -29.76
C ALA A 404 -11.98 21.27 -31.29
N ARG A 405 -11.92 20.07 -31.90
CA ARG A 405 -11.88 19.90 -33.36
C ARG A 405 -13.11 20.51 -34.03
N ASN A 406 -14.29 20.28 -33.47
CA ASN A 406 -15.54 20.81 -34.00
C ASN A 406 -15.67 22.33 -33.83
N LEU A 407 -15.16 22.89 -32.72
CA LEU A 407 -15.03 24.33 -32.54
C LEU A 407 -14.16 24.96 -33.63
N VAL A 408 -12.98 24.40 -33.89
CA VAL A 408 -12.08 24.89 -34.96
C VAL A 408 -12.71 24.76 -36.34
N ALA A 409 -13.49 23.70 -36.58
CA ALA A 409 -14.23 23.50 -37.82
C ALA A 409 -15.48 24.40 -37.98
N GLY A 410 -15.75 25.32 -37.03
CA GLY A 410 -16.92 26.19 -37.08
C GLY A 410 -18.25 25.50 -36.79
N ARG A 411 -18.21 24.26 -36.29
CA ARG A 411 -19.38 23.43 -35.97
C ARG A 411 -19.92 23.68 -34.55
N GLY A 412 -19.23 24.50 -33.74
CA GLY A 412 -19.67 24.81 -32.37
C GLY A 412 -19.48 23.64 -31.39
N TRP A 413 -20.24 23.65 -30.30
CA TRP A 413 -20.15 22.69 -29.19
C TRP A 413 -20.86 21.38 -29.52
N MET A 414 -20.33 20.64 -30.49
CA MET A 414 -20.94 19.39 -30.96
C MET A 414 -19.95 18.22 -30.86
N VAL A 415 -20.50 17.02 -30.67
CA VAL A 415 -19.77 15.75 -30.69
C VAL A 415 -20.29 14.83 -31.80
N ASP A 416 -19.37 14.02 -32.34
CA ASP A 416 -19.63 13.12 -33.48
C ASP A 416 -19.62 11.64 -33.06
N TYR A 417 -19.94 11.35 -31.79
CA TYR A 417 -19.90 10.00 -31.22
C TYR A 417 -21.05 9.76 -30.24
N VAL A 418 -21.26 8.47 -29.89
CA VAL A 418 -22.21 8.05 -28.85
C VAL A 418 -21.44 7.78 -27.54
N THR A 419 -21.76 8.50 -26.46
CA THR A 419 -20.98 8.52 -25.20
C THR A 419 -20.72 7.16 -24.56
N GLN A 420 -21.59 6.18 -24.75
CA GLN A 420 -21.36 4.86 -24.16
C GLN A 420 -20.35 3.99 -24.94
N PHE A 421 -20.10 4.30 -26.21
CA PHE A 421 -19.30 3.46 -27.11
C PHE A 421 -18.00 4.14 -27.57
N TYR A 422 -17.86 5.46 -27.37
CA TYR A 422 -16.67 6.28 -27.70
C TYR A 422 -16.07 5.97 -29.08
N ARG A 423 -16.94 5.80 -30.07
CA ARG A 423 -16.60 5.59 -31.49
C ARG A 423 -17.25 6.69 -32.32
N LEU A 424 -16.53 7.22 -33.30
CA LEU A 424 -17.09 8.16 -34.26
C LEU A 424 -18.09 7.45 -35.17
N TYR A 425 -19.25 8.07 -35.37
CA TYR A 425 -20.30 7.55 -36.25
C TYR A 425 -20.63 8.58 -37.32
N ASP A 426 -20.58 8.19 -38.58
CA ASP A 426 -20.93 9.07 -39.69
C ASP A 426 -22.40 9.53 -39.57
N GLY A 427 -22.63 10.83 -39.74
CA GLY A 427 -23.95 11.45 -39.63
C GLY A 427 -24.45 11.68 -38.21
N VAL A 428 -23.75 11.21 -37.17
CA VAL A 428 -24.08 11.54 -35.78
C VAL A 428 -23.52 12.90 -35.44
N VAL A 429 -24.40 13.84 -35.11
CA VAL A 429 -24.05 15.17 -34.61
C VAL A 429 -25.01 15.50 -33.49
N ARG A 430 -24.47 15.80 -32.31
CA ARG A 430 -25.29 16.22 -31.17
C ARG A 430 -24.59 17.29 -30.35
N PRO A 431 -25.34 18.13 -29.63
CA PRO A 431 -24.75 19.09 -28.71
C PRO A 431 -23.91 18.37 -27.67
N GLN A 432 -22.80 18.98 -27.27
CA GLN A 432 -22.00 18.49 -26.18
C GLN A 432 -22.82 18.50 -24.88
N GLU A 433 -23.08 17.33 -24.32
CA GLU A 433 -23.83 17.19 -23.07
C GLU A 433 -22.98 16.86 -21.85
N THR A 434 -21.68 16.63 -22.04
CA THR A 434 -20.79 16.18 -20.97
C THR A 434 -19.70 17.22 -20.64
N TRP A 435 -19.46 17.40 -19.33
CA TRP A 435 -18.28 18.05 -18.74
C TRP A 435 -18.08 19.57 -18.98
N PRO A 436 -17.15 20.22 -18.23
CA PRO A 436 -16.88 21.66 -18.37
C PRO A 436 -16.29 22.04 -19.73
N LEU A 437 -16.84 23.09 -20.33
CA LEU A 437 -16.53 23.53 -21.70
C LEU A 437 -15.17 24.22 -21.89
N LEU A 438 -14.39 24.42 -20.84
CA LEU A 438 -13.16 25.21 -20.92
C LEU A 438 -11.97 24.43 -21.52
N GLN A 439 -11.86 23.12 -21.28
CA GLN A 439 -10.77 22.33 -21.84
C GLN A 439 -10.77 22.34 -23.38
N PRO A 440 -11.91 22.14 -24.08
CA PRO A 440 -11.97 22.29 -25.53
C PRO A 440 -11.51 23.66 -26.03
N VAL A 441 -11.85 24.75 -25.30
CA VAL A 441 -11.45 26.12 -25.65
C VAL A 441 -9.95 26.30 -25.56
N TRP A 442 -9.31 25.70 -24.56
CA TRP A 442 -7.85 25.77 -24.44
C TRP A 442 -7.15 24.93 -25.51
N ILE A 443 -7.74 23.81 -25.95
CA ILE A 443 -7.21 22.97 -27.03
C ILE A 443 -7.35 23.64 -28.40
N ALA A 444 -8.49 24.28 -28.67
CA ALA A 444 -8.84 24.80 -30.00
C ALA A 444 -7.75 25.66 -30.67
N PRO A 445 -7.05 26.60 -30.00
CA PRO A 445 -5.95 27.34 -30.59
C PRO A 445 -4.81 26.45 -31.10
N PHE A 446 -4.48 25.37 -30.38
CA PHE A 446 -3.42 24.45 -30.78
C PHE A 446 -3.85 23.56 -31.93
N PHE A 447 -5.13 23.19 -31.99
CA PHE A 447 -5.69 22.50 -33.16
C PHE A 447 -5.76 23.41 -34.39
N ALA A 448 -6.05 24.70 -34.22
CA ALA A 448 -6.00 25.66 -35.31
C ALA A 448 -4.57 25.86 -35.85
N LEU A 449 -3.55 25.81 -34.97
CA LEU A 449 -2.15 25.99 -35.35
C LEU A 449 -1.48 24.73 -35.92
N PHE A 450 -1.75 23.56 -35.32
CA PHE A 450 -1.02 22.33 -35.60
C PHE A 450 -1.89 21.24 -36.25
N GLY A 451 -3.20 21.46 -36.37
CA GLY A 451 -4.16 20.44 -36.75
C GLY A 451 -4.61 19.56 -35.55
N PRO A 452 -5.65 18.73 -35.74
CA PRO A 452 -6.24 17.90 -34.69
C PRO A 452 -5.39 16.65 -34.41
N HIS A 453 -4.14 16.84 -33.99
CA HIS A 453 -3.25 15.75 -33.58
C HIS A 453 -3.34 15.46 -32.07
N ASP A 454 -3.13 14.21 -31.67
CA ASP A 454 -3.21 13.75 -30.28
C ASP A 454 -2.29 14.53 -29.33
N TRP A 455 -1.09 14.89 -29.78
CA TRP A 455 -0.11 15.64 -29.00
C TRP A 455 -0.52 17.11 -28.83
N ALA A 456 -1.16 17.71 -29.85
CA ALA A 456 -1.60 19.10 -29.81
C ALA A 456 -2.69 19.32 -28.76
N ALA A 457 -3.54 18.32 -28.54
CA ALA A 457 -4.59 18.33 -27.52
C ALA A 457 -4.05 18.42 -26.07
N LYS A 458 -2.77 18.09 -25.86
CA LYS A 458 -2.15 18.01 -24.54
C LYS A 458 -1.28 19.23 -24.21
N ILE A 459 -1.00 20.10 -25.19
CA ILE A 459 -0.22 21.32 -25.00
C ILE A 459 -0.79 22.24 -23.90
N PRO A 460 -2.12 22.46 -23.80
CA PRO A 460 -2.68 23.29 -22.72
C PRO A 460 -2.21 22.83 -21.34
N ASN A 461 -2.16 21.52 -21.10
CA ASN A 461 -1.79 20.98 -19.80
C ASN A 461 -0.30 21.18 -19.50
N LEU A 462 0.58 21.18 -20.51
CA LEU A 462 1.97 21.58 -20.33
C LEU A 462 2.08 23.05 -19.86
N LEU A 463 1.30 23.95 -20.46
CA LEU A 463 1.28 25.36 -20.06
C LEU A 463 0.74 25.53 -18.64
N PHE A 464 -0.32 24.79 -18.28
CA PHE A 464 -0.85 24.80 -16.92
C PHE A 464 0.13 24.22 -15.91
N THR A 465 0.93 23.22 -16.26
CA THR A 465 2.00 22.71 -15.40
C THR A 465 3.06 23.77 -15.13
N ILE A 466 3.48 24.51 -16.16
CA ILE A 466 4.42 25.64 -15.99
C ILE A 466 3.81 26.70 -15.06
N ALA A 467 2.55 27.09 -15.32
CA ALA A 467 1.85 28.06 -14.50
C ALA A 467 1.72 27.59 -13.04
N LEU A 468 1.41 26.31 -12.82
CA LEU A 468 1.31 25.72 -11.48
C LEU A 468 2.66 25.77 -10.76
N ALA A 469 3.75 25.39 -11.43
CA ALA A 469 5.09 25.40 -10.86
C ALA A 469 5.49 26.81 -10.40
N VAL A 470 5.25 27.82 -11.25
CA VAL A 470 5.52 29.22 -10.95
C VAL A 470 4.65 29.71 -9.79
N LEU A 471 3.36 29.35 -9.78
CA LEU A 471 2.43 29.77 -8.74
C LEU A 471 2.77 29.17 -7.37
N ILE A 472 3.10 27.87 -7.32
CA ILE A 472 3.55 27.18 -6.10
C ILE A 472 4.86 27.79 -5.60
N TYR A 473 5.82 28.01 -6.50
CA TYR A 473 7.07 28.66 -6.16
C TYR A 473 6.83 30.05 -5.58
N ALA A 474 6.04 30.89 -6.24
CA ALA A 474 5.77 32.26 -5.81
C ALA A 474 5.05 32.31 -4.46
N ALA A 475 4.04 31.44 -4.26
CA ALA A 475 3.30 31.34 -3.00
C ALA A 475 4.20 30.84 -1.86
N GLY A 476 4.91 29.74 -2.08
CA GLY A 476 5.81 29.17 -1.07
C GLY A 476 6.99 30.08 -0.74
N ALA A 477 7.55 30.75 -1.75
CA ALA A 477 8.62 31.74 -1.58
C ALA A 477 8.21 32.93 -0.74
N ARG A 478 6.94 33.32 -0.82
CA ARG A 478 6.38 34.44 -0.06
C ARG A 478 5.95 34.04 1.35
N LEU A 479 5.34 32.87 1.51
CA LEU A 479 4.84 32.39 2.80
C LEU A 479 5.96 31.97 3.75
N TRP A 480 7.02 31.39 3.21
CA TRP A 480 8.16 30.90 3.99
C TRP A 480 9.46 31.47 3.45
N ASP A 481 10.00 30.84 2.40
CA ASP A 481 11.18 31.31 1.68
C ASP A 481 11.32 30.58 0.34
N ARG A 482 12.24 31.06 -0.50
CA ARG A 482 12.49 30.55 -1.86
C ARG A 482 12.83 29.06 -1.91
N ARG A 483 13.42 28.50 -0.85
CA ARG A 483 13.80 27.09 -0.78
C ARG A 483 12.54 26.25 -0.65
N VAL A 484 11.64 26.66 0.25
CA VAL A 484 10.33 26.01 0.43
C VAL A 484 9.51 26.09 -0.86
N GLY A 485 9.46 27.27 -1.49
CA GLY A 485 8.79 27.45 -2.78
C GLY A 485 9.34 26.53 -3.87
N LEU A 486 10.66 26.45 -4.02
CA LEU A 486 11.30 25.60 -5.03
C LEU A 486 11.02 24.13 -4.75
N THR A 487 11.30 23.65 -3.54
CA THR A 487 11.12 22.23 -3.20
C THR A 487 9.66 21.80 -3.34
N ALA A 488 8.69 22.63 -2.93
CA ALA A 488 7.28 22.34 -3.09
C ALA A 488 6.90 22.19 -4.57
N ALA A 489 7.38 23.10 -5.45
CA ALA A 489 7.14 23.00 -6.88
C ALA A 489 7.75 21.72 -7.47
N LEU A 490 9.00 21.38 -7.11
CA LEU A 490 9.66 20.16 -7.57
C LEU A 490 8.88 18.91 -7.19
N PHE A 491 8.48 18.77 -5.92
CA PHE A 491 7.72 17.60 -5.46
C PHE A 491 6.41 17.44 -6.20
N VAL A 492 5.66 18.52 -6.40
CA VAL A 492 4.37 18.49 -7.10
C VAL A 492 4.58 18.09 -8.56
N LEU A 493 5.58 18.64 -9.24
CA LEU A 493 5.88 18.30 -10.64
C LEU A 493 6.31 16.83 -10.81
N THR A 494 7.09 16.30 -9.88
CA THR A 494 7.54 14.89 -9.90
C THR A 494 6.51 13.89 -9.41
N SER A 495 5.35 14.36 -8.93
CA SER A 495 4.30 13.47 -8.45
C SER A 495 3.72 12.68 -9.62
N TYR A 496 3.64 11.35 -9.45
CA TYR A 496 3.00 10.45 -10.41
C TYR A 496 1.58 10.90 -10.78
N LEU A 497 0.82 11.41 -9.81
CA LEU A 497 -0.54 11.87 -10.02
C LEU A 497 -0.58 13.09 -10.95
N PHE A 498 0.29 14.08 -10.72
CA PHE A 498 0.37 15.27 -11.58
C PHE A 498 0.91 14.96 -12.96
N PHE A 499 1.87 14.04 -13.06
CA PHE A 499 2.36 13.57 -14.37
C PHE A 499 1.24 12.98 -15.21
N ARG A 500 0.34 12.17 -14.62
CA ARG A 500 -0.84 11.65 -15.33
C ARG A 500 -1.76 12.77 -15.82
N LEU A 501 -2.03 13.78 -15.00
CA LEU A 501 -2.87 14.92 -15.41
C LEU A 501 -2.25 15.73 -16.56
N LEU A 502 -0.92 15.79 -16.62
CA LEU A 502 -0.19 16.52 -17.65
C LEU A 502 -0.23 15.81 -19.02
N ILE A 503 -0.14 14.47 -19.09
CA ILE A 503 -0.09 13.74 -20.37
C ILE A 503 -1.47 13.46 -21.00
N TYR A 504 -2.56 13.73 -20.29
CA TYR A 504 -3.93 13.55 -20.79
C TYR A 504 -4.66 14.89 -20.93
N ALA A 505 -5.52 15.01 -21.94
CA ALA A 505 -6.30 16.23 -22.22
C ALA A 505 -7.48 16.40 -21.24
N THR A 506 -7.18 16.71 -19.98
CA THR A 506 -8.14 16.90 -18.88
C THR A 506 -8.14 18.32 -18.33
N ALA A 507 -9.31 18.77 -17.86
CA ALA A 507 -9.51 20.06 -17.20
C ALA A 507 -8.94 20.10 -15.76
N ASP A 508 -8.62 18.95 -15.15
CA ASP A 508 -8.22 18.85 -13.74
C ASP A 508 -7.02 19.74 -13.40
N LEU A 509 -6.02 19.78 -14.28
CA LEU A 509 -4.80 20.53 -14.03
C LEU A 509 -5.06 22.04 -14.06
N ALA A 510 -5.86 22.50 -15.02
CA ALA A 510 -6.28 23.89 -15.09
C ALA A 510 -7.14 24.26 -13.87
N PHE A 511 -8.04 23.37 -13.46
CA PHE A 511 -8.83 23.54 -12.24
C PHE A 511 -7.93 23.70 -11.00
N VAL A 512 -6.87 22.90 -10.86
CA VAL A 512 -5.91 23.03 -9.76
C VAL A 512 -5.20 24.39 -9.81
N VAL A 513 -4.73 24.82 -10.98
CA VAL A 513 -4.06 26.13 -11.13
C VAL A 513 -4.98 27.27 -10.73
N LEU A 514 -6.20 27.30 -11.27
CA LEU A 514 -7.17 28.36 -11.04
C LEU A 514 -7.66 28.36 -9.59
N SER A 515 -7.95 27.19 -9.02
CA SER A 515 -8.38 27.06 -7.63
C SER A 515 -7.27 27.49 -6.67
N PHE A 516 -6.03 27.05 -6.89
CA PHE A 516 -4.90 27.46 -6.07
C PHE A 516 -4.63 28.97 -6.20
N GLY A 517 -4.76 29.52 -7.41
CA GLY A 517 -4.66 30.97 -7.65
C GLY A 517 -5.75 31.76 -6.93
N ALA A 518 -6.99 31.29 -6.93
CA ALA A 518 -8.10 31.91 -6.22
C ALA A 518 -7.88 31.88 -4.70
N ILE A 519 -7.45 30.74 -4.14
CA ILE A 519 -7.11 30.63 -2.72
C ILE A 519 -5.95 31.57 -2.37
N TRP A 520 -4.93 31.63 -3.23
CA TRP A 520 -3.77 32.48 -3.01
C TRP A 520 -4.11 33.98 -3.03
N THR A 521 -4.90 34.41 -4.01
CA THR A 521 -5.37 35.80 -4.10
C THR A 521 -6.28 36.16 -2.93
N LEU A 522 -7.14 35.26 -2.47
CA LEU A 522 -7.94 35.44 -1.25
C LEU A 522 -7.06 35.60 -0.01
N TYR A 523 -6.02 34.78 0.13
CA TYR A 523 -5.04 34.90 1.22
C TYR A 523 -4.34 36.26 1.21
N LEU A 524 -3.95 36.75 0.03
CA LEU A 524 -3.34 38.07 -0.12
C LEU A 524 -4.31 39.19 0.27
N ALA A 525 -5.58 39.09 -0.17
CA ALA A 525 -6.63 40.07 0.13
C ALA A 525 -6.97 40.12 1.62
N ALA A 526 -6.99 38.97 2.31
CA ALA A 526 -7.26 38.86 3.75
C ALA A 526 -6.14 39.43 4.67
N GLY A 527 -5.12 40.08 4.10
CA GLY A 527 -4.01 40.68 4.84
C GLY A 527 -2.90 39.71 5.23
N GLY A 528 -2.91 38.47 4.73
CA GLY A 528 -1.83 37.50 4.95
C GLY A 528 -0.46 38.04 4.55
N ALA A 529 -0.42 38.88 3.50
CA ALA A 529 0.77 39.59 3.05
C ALA A 529 1.40 40.53 4.10
N ARG A 530 0.59 41.19 4.94
CA ARG A 530 1.09 42.11 5.99
C ARG A 530 1.64 41.35 7.20
N ARG A 531 1.04 40.20 7.54
CA ARG A 531 1.51 39.33 8.65
C ARG A 531 2.79 38.59 8.30
N ALA A 532 2.88 38.00 7.11
CA ALA A 532 4.08 37.28 6.65
C ALA A 532 5.32 38.20 6.56
N ALA A 533 5.14 39.46 6.11
CA ALA A 533 6.23 40.44 6.05
C ALA A 533 6.70 40.88 7.45
N ALA A 534 5.77 41.08 8.40
CA ALA A 534 6.07 41.45 9.78
C ALA A 534 6.79 40.33 10.55
N ASP A 535 6.45 39.06 10.28
CA ASP A 535 7.12 37.91 10.89
C ASP A 535 8.50 37.65 10.25
N GLY A 536 8.65 37.89 8.94
CA GLY A 536 9.93 37.80 8.24
C GLY A 536 10.98 38.83 8.70
N GLN A 537 10.56 40.06 9.02
CA GLN A 537 11.44 41.10 9.60
C GLN A 537 11.82 40.86 11.06
N ARG A 538 11.06 40.03 11.80
CA ARG A 538 11.42 39.62 13.17
C ARG A 538 12.33 38.39 13.23
N ALA A 539 12.44 37.65 12.12
CA ALA A 539 13.21 36.41 12.02
C ALA A 539 14.56 36.58 11.28
N ALA A 540 14.75 37.70 10.58
CA ALA A 540 16.05 38.19 10.12
C ALA A 540 16.72 38.99 11.25
#